data_AF-A0A9P5URG6-F1
#
_entry.id   AF-A0A9P5URG6-F1
#
_cell.length_a   1.000
_cell.length_b   1.000
_cell.length_c   1.000
_cell.angle_alpha   90.00
_cell.angle_beta   90.00
_cell.angle_gamma   90.00
#
_symmetry.space_group_name_H-M   'P 1'
#
loop_
_entity.id
_entity.type
_entity.pdbx_description
1 polymer ?
#
loop_
_entity_poly.entity_id
_entity_poly.type
_entity_poly.pdbx_seq_one_letter_code
_entity_poly.pdbx_strand_id
1 'polypeptide(L)'
;MDAFVDWLTNPDNYKKLIERRNPNERKDDIYQEFADYVNMECNVNWGVNKVKNKVQYARTKYNDAKSEGRSIKADTSERERLRIRDRMLDICPDFDRFRVIYTSEDETDDTDGSDSNNDGSDETRRRRVTSVNTGMNPSRGETGGRGRSTNRGRGSGRGRSVGQGRSSGRGRSSGRGRSAGRGSSAGRGSSVGSGRSAGSGRVVVAAPGRSSSRIGISTTGRTSWGPGDSAGRSIGWSDGGNTGRNASSMKKRRVIHSSSDEDESQAQRSCIASQAEGRDTRRLEILETNLSTIVETQLSLKKKLDDIEESRTLESARMGNAVSKGDARREDGSFERRLRQLEEENVEYRRDKEDFKEKKEEFKLERQDFRQEKQYLKQDLKQEKEELRKEREVLRKEREELRQEREELRQEKIRIQAILLENAELRSEIEVGNRMIGHRE
;
A
#
# COMPACT_ATOMS: atom_id res chain seq x y z
N MET A 1 11.16 11.03 -7.75
CA MET A 1 10.94 9.76 -7.02
C MET A 1 12.24 8.97 -6.98
N ASP A 2 13.06 9.07 -8.01
CA ASP A 2 14.36 8.38 -8.12
C ASP A 2 15.25 8.58 -6.91
N ALA A 3 15.51 9.81 -6.42
CA ALA A 3 16.32 10.00 -5.21
C ALA A 3 15.73 9.31 -3.95
N PHE A 4 14.40 9.23 -3.83
CA PHE A 4 13.76 8.49 -2.75
C PHE A 4 14.01 6.98 -2.90
N VAL A 5 13.86 6.46 -4.11
CA VAL A 5 14.14 5.05 -4.42
C VAL A 5 15.61 4.76 -4.24
N ASP A 6 16.54 5.60 -4.69
CA ASP A 6 17.99 5.43 -4.55
C ASP A 6 18.42 5.38 -3.08
N TRP A 7 17.88 6.28 -2.25
CA TRP A 7 18.16 6.26 -0.82
C TRP A 7 17.61 5.00 -0.14
N LEU A 8 16.34 4.66 -0.42
CA LEU A 8 15.69 3.47 0.14
C LEU A 8 16.34 2.20 -0.38
N THR A 9 16.89 2.23 -1.60
CA THR A 9 17.51 1.09 -2.26
C THR A 9 18.99 0.90 -1.93
N ASN A 10 19.57 1.81 -1.16
CA ASN A 10 20.92 1.64 -0.66
C ASN A 10 20.92 0.64 0.51
N PRO A 11 21.67 -0.48 0.44
CA PRO A 11 21.69 -1.50 1.49
C PRO A 11 22.05 -0.95 2.87
N ASP A 12 22.98 0.02 2.94
CA ASP A 12 23.42 0.62 4.21
C ASP A 12 22.32 1.47 4.86
N ASN A 13 21.56 2.22 4.05
CA ASN A 13 20.45 3.04 4.52
C ASN A 13 19.26 2.17 4.94
N TYR A 14 18.97 1.11 4.18
CA TYR A 14 17.93 0.17 4.55
C TYR A 14 18.26 -0.58 5.85
N LYS A 15 19.53 -0.98 6.00
CA LYS A 15 20.02 -1.59 7.23
C LYS A 15 19.85 -0.65 8.43
N LYS A 16 20.17 0.64 8.29
CA LYS A 16 19.87 1.66 9.32
C LYS A 16 18.36 1.75 9.63
N LEU A 17 17.49 1.59 8.63
CA LEU A 17 16.04 1.70 8.78
C LEU A 17 15.45 0.52 9.58
N ILE A 18 15.97 -0.69 9.40
CA ILE A 18 15.50 -1.91 10.10
C ILE A 18 16.21 -2.12 11.42
N GLU A 19 17.54 -2.14 11.38
CA GLU A 19 18.36 -2.44 12.54
C GLU A 19 18.29 -1.22 13.46
N ARG A 20 17.67 -1.40 14.63
CA ARG A 20 17.77 -0.42 15.71
C ARG A 20 19.24 -0.38 16.15
N ARG A 21 20.04 0.45 15.48
CA ARG A 21 21.48 0.52 15.69
C ARG A 21 21.83 1.01 17.10
N ASN A 22 20.88 1.67 17.77
CA ASN A 22 20.91 1.92 19.20
C ASN A 22 19.48 1.92 19.78
N PRO A 23 19.23 1.29 20.94
CA PRO A 23 17.96 1.43 21.66
C PRO A 23 17.66 2.88 22.07
N ASN A 24 18.67 3.76 22.04
CA ASN A 24 18.59 5.18 22.38
C ASN A 24 18.31 6.10 21.18
N GLU A 25 18.45 5.62 19.95
CA GLU A 25 18.22 6.43 18.75
C GLU A 25 16.72 6.43 18.40
N ARG A 26 16.13 7.62 18.23
CA ARG A 26 14.70 7.69 17.93
C ARG A 26 14.51 7.37 16.46
N LYS A 27 13.51 6.54 16.13
CA LYS A 27 13.19 6.24 14.72
C LYS A 27 12.97 7.50 13.88
N ASP A 28 12.52 8.58 14.49
CA ASP A 28 12.30 9.87 13.83
C ASP A 28 13.59 10.49 13.27
N ASP A 29 14.75 10.21 13.87
CA ASP A 29 16.05 10.74 13.45
C ASP A 29 16.45 10.18 12.07
N ILE A 30 16.18 8.89 11.82
CA ILE A 30 16.44 8.24 10.53
C ILE A 30 15.51 8.79 9.44
N TYR A 31 14.22 9.00 9.76
CA TYR A 31 13.29 9.61 8.80
C TYR A 31 13.60 11.08 8.53
N GLN A 32 14.25 11.77 9.47
CA GLN A 32 14.76 13.12 9.27
C GLN A 32 15.98 13.11 8.34
N GLU A 33 16.96 12.22 8.55
CA GLU A 33 18.11 12.04 7.63
C GLU A 33 17.61 11.73 6.20
N PHE A 34 16.61 10.87 6.08
CA PHE A 34 15.98 10.56 4.79
C PHE A 34 15.27 11.78 4.18
N ALA A 35 14.51 12.53 4.98
CA ALA A 35 13.87 13.76 4.51
C ALA A 35 14.90 14.75 3.99
N ASP A 36 15.99 14.97 4.73
CA ASP A 36 17.04 15.93 4.39
C ASP A 36 17.75 15.52 3.09
N TYR A 37 18.05 14.23 2.90
CA TYR A 37 18.62 13.73 1.64
C TYR A 37 17.71 13.99 0.44
N VAL A 38 16.42 13.62 0.54
CA VAL A 38 15.46 13.80 -0.56
C VAL A 38 15.22 15.28 -0.85
N ASN A 39 15.19 16.11 0.19
CA ASN A 39 15.02 17.55 0.06
C ASN A 39 16.23 18.20 -0.64
N MET A 40 17.44 17.77 -0.30
CA MET A 40 18.69 18.22 -0.94
C MET A 40 18.74 17.81 -2.41
N GLU A 41 18.44 16.56 -2.74
CA GLU A 41 18.63 16.03 -4.10
C GLU A 41 17.52 16.46 -5.06
N CYS A 42 16.27 16.52 -4.60
CA CYS A 42 15.10 16.84 -5.43
C CYS A 42 14.59 18.28 -5.29
N ASN A 43 15.22 19.11 -4.45
CA ASN A 43 14.75 20.46 -4.11
C ASN A 43 13.26 20.47 -3.66
N VAL A 44 12.89 19.52 -2.81
CA VAL A 44 11.54 19.40 -2.23
C VAL A 44 11.60 19.67 -0.73
N ASN A 45 10.44 19.90 -0.10
CA ASN A 45 10.33 20.03 1.35
C ASN A 45 9.40 18.95 1.91
N TRP A 46 9.95 17.76 2.10
CA TRP A 46 9.29 16.63 2.73
C TRP A 46 9.58 16.66 4.23
N GLY A 47 8.52 16.65 5.03
CA GLY A 47 8.64 16.38 6.46
C GLY A 47 8.70 14.87 6.75
N VAL A 48 9.11 14.51 7.96
CA VAL A 48 9.20 13.13 8.47
C VAL A 48 7.94 12.31 8.18
N ASN A 49 6.75 12.87 8.41
CA ASN A 49 5.48 12.17 8.17
C ASN A 49 5.26 11.82 6.69
N LYS A 50 5.69 12.70 5.78
CA LYS A 50 5.58 12.47 4.34
C LYS A 50 6.52 11.34 3.89
N VAL A 51 7.75 11.32 4.42
CA VAL A 51 8.71 10.22 4.18
C VAL A 51 8.14 8.90 4.71
N LYS A 52 7.66 8.86 5.96
CA LYS A 52 7.02 7.67 6.55
C LYS A 52 5.89 7.12 5.67
N ASN A 53 4.99 8.00 5.23
CA ASN A 53 3.89 7.61 4.36
C ASN A 53 4.37 7.07 3.00
N LYS A 54 5.45 7.64 2.45
CA LYS A 54 6.04 7.17 1.18
C LYS A 54 6.76 5.83 1.33
N VAL A 55 7.49 5.61 2.43
CA VAL A 55 8.11 4.32 2.76
C VAL A 55 7.04 3.25 2.96
N GLN A 56 5.98 3.55 3.71
CA GLN A 56 4.87 2.63 3.90
C GLN A 56 4.17 2.29 2.58
N TYR A 57 3.93 3.30 1.73
CA TYR A 57 3.36 3.10 0.41
C TYR A 57 4.24 2.19 -0.47
N ALA A 58 5.56 2.44 -0.52
CA ALA A 58 6.51 1.62 -1.26
C ALA A 58 6.49 0.17 -0.76
N ARG A 59 6.47 -0.05 0.56
CA ARG A 59 6.38 -1.37 1.17
C ARG A 59 5.08 -2.09 0.80
N THR A 60 3.94 -1.40 0.86
CA THR A 60 2.64 -1.97 0.46
C THR A 60 2.66 -2.37 -1.01
N LYS A 61 3.13 -1.50 -1.92
CA LYS A 61 3.21 -1.81 -3.35
C LYS A 61 4.16 -2.96 -3.67
N TYR A 62 5.29 -3.05 -2.98
CA TYR A 62 6.20 -4.18 -3.12
C TYR A 62 5.53 -5.49 -2.68
N ASN A 63 4.82 -5.49 -1.54
CA ASN A 63 4.10 -6.67 -1.06
C ASN A 63 2.98 -7.10 -2.00
N ASP A 64 2.22 -6.14 -2.55
CA ASP A 64 1.17 -6.41 -3.55
C ASP A 64 1.79 -7.07 -4.80
N ALA A 65 2.87 -6.49 -5.34
CA ALA A 65 3.59 -7.06 -6.49
C ALA A 65 4.18 -8.45 -6.16
N LYS A 66 4.76 -8.63 -4.97
CA LYS A 66 5.27 -9.93 -4.50
C LYS A 66 4.16 -10.98 -4.43
N SER A 67 2.95 -10.60 -4.02
CA SER A 67 1.80 -11.51 -3.96
C SER A 67 1.36 -11.99 -5.35
N GLU A 68 1.41 -11.12 -6.37
CA GLU A 68 1.21 -11.52 -7.77
C GLU A 68 2.29 -12.51 -8.23
N GLY A 69 3.56 -12.28 -7.84
CA GLY A 69 4.66 -13.19 -8.15
C GLY A 69 4.52 -14.59 -7.55
N ARG A 70 3.85 -14.73 -6.39
CA ARG A 70 3.56 -16.04 -5.77
C ARG A 70 2.62 -16.92 -6.60
N SER A 71 1.91 -16.34 -7.57
CA SER A 71 1.07 -17.12 -8.50
C SER A 71 1.89 -17.93 -9.52
N ILE A 72 3.19 -17.63 -9.66
CA ILE A 72 4.09 -18.36 -10.56
C ILE A 72 4.42 -19.73 -9.96
N LYS A 73 3.81 -20.79 -10.49
CA LYS A 73 4.19 -22.18 -10.23
C LYS A 73 5.38 -22.61 -11.11
N ALA A 74 6.07 -23.68 -10.72
CA ALA A 74 7.23 -24.21 -11.44
C ALA A 74 6.93 -24.54 -12.92
N ASP A 75 5.72 -24.99 -13.21
CA ASP A 75 5.17 -25.38 -14.52
C ASP A 75 4.58 -24.20 -15.35
N THR A 76 4.62 -22.97 -14.82
CA THR A 76 4.10 -21.79 -15.53
C THR A 76 4.92 -21.51 -16.79
N SER A 77 4.24 -21.40 -17.95
CA SER A 77 4.90 -21.08 -19.23
C SER A 77 5.64 -19.74 -19.18
N GLU A 78 6.75 -19.64 -19.91
CA GLU A 78 7.58 -18.42 -19.93
C GLU A 78 6.79 -17.17 -20.35
N ARG A 79 5.85 -17.31 -21.29
CA ARG A 79 4.97 -16.22 -21.73
C ARG A 79 4.08 -15.71 -20.59
N GLU A 80 3.62 -16.59 -19.71
CA GLU A 80 2.79 -16.21 -18.57
C GLU A 80 3.64 -15.63 -17.44
N ARG A 81 4.88 -16.12 -17.24
CA ARG A 81 5.85 -15.50 -16.32
C ARG A 81 6.14 -14.05 -16.70
N LEU A 82 6.32 -13.76 -18.00
CA LEU A 82 6.50 -12.39 -18.49
C LEU A 82 5.27 -11.52 -18.22
N ARG A 83 4.06 -12.03 -18.44
CA ARG A 83 2.82 -11.29 -18.14
C ARG A 83 2.64 -11.01 -16.65
N ILE A 84 2.98 -11.97 -15.79
CA ILE A 84 2.95 -11.77 -14.34
C ILE A 84 4.01 -10.73 -13.96
N ARG A 85 5.21 -10.80 -14.55
CA ARG A 85 6.26 -9.79 -14.35
C ARG A 85 5.81 -8.39 -14.77
N ASP A 86 5.16 -8.25 -15.93
CA ASP A 86 4.62 -6.97 -16.39
C ASP A 86 3.59 -6.42 -15.39
N ARG A 87 2.65 -7.26 -14.90
CA ARG A 87 1.70 -6.88 -13.85
C ARG A 87 2.38 -6.47 -12.54
N MET A 88 3.46 -7.15 -12.15
CA MET A 88 4.23 -6.79 -10.96
C MET A 88 4.89 -5.41 -11.11
N LEU A 89 5.45 -5.11 -12.29
CA LEU A 89 6.06 -3.81 -12.60
C LEU A 89 5.00 -2.71 -12.74
N ASP A 90 3.80 -3.01 -13.21
CA ASP A 90 2.68 -2.06 -13.21
C ASP A 90 2.25 -1.66 -11.79
N ILE A 91 2.26 -2.63 -10.85
CA ILE A 91 1.96 -2.38 -9.43
C ILE A 91 3.10 -1.61 -8.76
N CYS A 92 4.34 -2.00 -9.06
CA CYS A 92 5.56 -1.48 -8.44
C CYS A 92 6.66 -1.33 -9.50
N PRO A 93 6.80 -0.14 -10.13
CA PRO A 93 7.78 0.08 -11.21
C PRO A 93 9.22 -0.21 -10.78
N ASP A 94 9.53 0.01 -9.51
CA ASP A 94 10.84 -0.23 -8.91
C ASP A 94 10.96 -1.62 -8.24
N PHE A 95 10.10 -2.58 -8.61
CA PHE A 95 10.05 -3.91 -7.98
C PHE A 95 11.43 -4.58 -7.94
N ASP A 96 12.17 -4.56 -9.04
CA ASP A 96 13.50 -5.18 -9.13
C ASP A 96 14.51 -4.52 -8.18
N ARG A 97 14.41 -3.21 -7.95
CA ARG A 97 15.30 -2.47 -7.04
C ARG A 97 14.95 -2.76 -5.58
N PHE A 98 13.65 -2.83 -5.26
CA PHE A 98 13.19 -3.19 -3.92
C PHE A 98 13.42 -4.66 -3.58
N ARG A 99 13.35 -5.56 -4.57
CA ARG A 99 13.57 -6.99 -4.38
C ARG A 99 14.91 -7.28 -3.71
N VAL A 100 16.00 -6.64 -4.14
CA VAL A 100 17.36 -6.82 -3.60
C VAL A 100 17.43 -6.67 -2.08
N ILE A 101 16.49 -5.93 -1.51
CA ILE A 101 16.56 -5.40 -0.16
C ILE A 101 15.54 -6.08 0.75
N TYR A 102 14.34 -6.33 0.23
CA TYR A 102 13.30 -7.02 0.98
C TYR A 102 13.40 -8.55 0.89
N THR A 103 14.17 -9.14 -0.02
CA THR A 103 14.34 -10.61 -0.05
C THR A 103 15.22 -11.11 1.08
N SER A 104 16.15 -10.30 1.60
CA SER A 104 17.02 -10.72 2.71
C SER A 104 16.29 -10.91 4.04
N GLU A 105 15.05 -10.44 4.17
CA GLU A 105 14.24 -10.62 5.39
C GLU A 105 13.47 -11.94 5.42
N ASP A 106 13.09 -12.47 4.25
CA ASP A 106 12.12 -13.58 4.17
C ASP A 106 12.76 -14.95 3.92
N GLU A 107 14.01 -15.02 3.43
CA GLU A 107 14.68 -16.31 3.18
C GLU A 107 15.06 -17.07 4.46
N THR A 108 14.90 -16.48 5.65
CA THR A 108 15.24 -17.15 6.91
C THR A 108 14.10 -17.92 7.57
N ASP A 109 12.85 -17.83 7.09
CA ASP A 109 11.68 -18.37 7.82
C ASP A 109 10.99 -19.57 7.12
N ASP A 110 11.22 -19.81 5.83
CA ASP A 110 10.47 -20.83 5.06
C ASP A 110 11.21 -22.18 4.87
N THR A 111 12.47 -22.32 5.31
CA THR A 111 13.28 -23.54 5.04
C THR A 111 13.15 -24.70 6.03
N ASP A 112 12.52 -24.53 7.20
CA ASP A 112 12.55 -25.58 8.26
C ASP A 112 11.19 -26.27 8.54
N GLY A 113 10.15 -26.04 7.73
CA GLY A 113 8.80 -26.54 8.03
C GLY A 113 8.32 -27.79 7.29
N SER A 114 9.05 -28.29 6.28
CA SER A 114 8.46 -29.18 5.25
C SER A 114 8.98 -30.62 5.22
N ASP A 115 9.68 -31.12 6.24
CA ASP A 115 10.14 -32.52 6.28
C ASP A 115 10.07 -33.08 7.71
N SER A 116 8.88 -33.47 8.19
CA SER A 116 8.72 -34.31 9.41
C SER A 116 7.32 -34.94 9.56
N ASN A 117 6.65 -35.31 8.47
CA ASN A 117 5.44 -36.15 8.58
C ASN A 117 5.44 -37.23 7.49
N ASN A 118 6.42 -38.12 7.53
CA ASN A 118 6.22 -39.46 7.00
C ASN A 118 7.08 -40.48 7.75
N ASP A 119 6.45 -41.61 8.04
CA ASP A 119 6.99 -42.82 8.69
C ASP A 119 7.04 -42.85 10.23
N GLY A 120 5.84 -42.88 10.81
CA GLY A 120 5.60 -43.42 12.15
C GLY A 120 4.82 -44.73 12.04
N SER A 121 5.49 -45.78 11.57
CA SER A 121 5.00 -47.15 11.65
C SER A 121 4.67 -47.55 13.09
N ASP A 122 3.45 -48.06 13.21
CA ASP A 122 2.93 -48.96 14.23
C ASP A 122 4.01 -49.88 14.84
N GLU A 123 4.34 -49.71 16.13
CA GLU A 123 4.86 -50.81 16.95
C GLU A 123 4.55 -50.53 18.44
N THR A 124 3.37 -50.99 18.85
CA THR A 124 3.10 -51.34 20.24
C THR A 124 4.13 -52.32 20.78
N ARG A 125 5.04 -51.91 21.69
CA ARG A 125 5.54 -52.79 22.78
C ARG A 125 6.47 -52.12 23.79
N ARG A 126 6.10 -52.35 25.06
CA ARG A 126 6.94 -52.48 26.27
C ARG A 126 7.46 -51.18 26.91
N ARG A 127 6.91 -50.80 28.06
CA ARG A 127 7.28 -51.28 29.42
C ARG A 127 8.75 -51.00 29.80
N ARG A 128 8.87 -50.06 30.74
CA ARG A 128 9.45 -50.24 32.09
C ARG A 128 10.99 -50.12 32.22
N VAL A 129 11.36 -49.43 33.30
CA VAL A 129 12.56 -49.62 34.15
C VAL A 129 13.83 -48.82 33.80
N THR A 130 14.06 -47.80 34.64
CA THR A 130 15.29 -47.37 35.35
C THR A 130 16.64 -47.20 34.63
N SER A 131 17.41 -46.31 35.26
CA SER A 131 18.82 -46.51 35.63
C SER A 131 19.89 -45.94 34.70
N VAL A 132 20.57 -44.92 35.24
CA VAL A 132 22.03 -44.80 35.38
C VAL A 132 22.88 -45.49 34.29
N ASN A 133 23.64 -44.74 33.50
CA ASN A 133 25.08 -44.55 33.73
C ASN A 133 25.77 -43.78 32.59
N THR A 134 26.69 -42.93 33.03
CA THR A 134 28.00 -42.58 32.48
C THR A 134 28.53 -43.39 31.28
N GLY A 135 29.21 -42.70 30.36
CA GLY A 135 30.31 -43.31 29.60
C GLY A 135 30.78 -42.59 28.32
N MET A 136 31.86 -41.81 28.48
CA MET A 136 33.04 -41.71 27.59
C MET A 136 32.98 -41.04 26.18
N ASN A 137 33.53 -39.81 26.11
CA ASN A 137 34.75 -39.34 25.36
C ASN A 137 35.35 -40.16 24.19
N PRO A 138 36.27 -39.60 23.36
CA PRO A 138 36.37 -38.27 22.72
C PRO A 138 36.91 -38.34 21.26
N SER A 139 36.94 -37.23 20.50
CA SER A 139 37.85 -36.96 19.34
C SER A 139 37.74 -35.48 18.94
N ARG A 140 38.65 -34.58 19.33
CA ARG A 140 39.99 -34.27 18.78
C ARG A 140 39.93 -33.58 17.41
N GLY A 141 40.27 -32.29 17.39
CA GLY A 141 40.40 -31.48 16.16
C GLY A 141 40.73 -30.01 16.45
N GLU A 142 41.91 -29.75 17.03
CA GLU A 142 42.55 -28.43 17.06
C GLU A 142 43.17 -28.10 15.69
N THR A 143 43.00 -26.87 15.22
CA THR A 143 44.00 -25.95 14.61
C THR A 143 43.28 -24.61 14.43
N GLY A 144 43.76 -23.42 14.75
CA GLY A 144 45.13 -22.94 14.93
C GLY A 144 45.35 -21.79 13.94
N GLY A 145 45.12 -20.53 14.36
CA GLY A 145 45.30 -19.36 13.49
C GLY A 145 45.37 -18.04 14.25
N ARG A 146 46.56 -17.72 14.78
CA ARG A 146 46.91 -16.43 15.42
C ARG A 146 47.10 -15.33 14.37
N GLY A 147 46.67 -14.11 14.67
CA GLY A 147 47.12 -12.88 14.01
C GLY A 147 47.25 -11.74 15.04
N ARG A 148 48.50 -11.30 15.29
CA ARG A 148 48.88 -10.24 16.24
C ARG A 148 48.96 -8.88 15.55
N SER A 149 48.44 -7.85 16.26
CA SER A 149 48.89 -6.46 16.43
C SER A 149 49.83 -5.78 15.39
N THR A 150 49.51 -4.54 14.97
CA THR A 150 50.09 -3.28 15.51
C THR A 150 49.69 -2.05 14.66
N ASN A 151 49.36 -0.94 15.35
CA ASN A 151 49.64 0.49 15.07
C ASN A 151 48.50 1.35 15.66
N ARG A 152 48.67 2.02 16.80
CA ARG A 152 49.40 3.29 17.08
C ARG A 152 48.82 4.50 16.33
N GLY A 153 48.05 5.31 17.05
CA GLY A 153 47.62 6.66 16.67
C GLY A 153 47.30 7.48 17.92
N ARG A 154 48.22 8.37 18.29
CA ARG A 154 48.06 9.41 19.33
C ARG A 154 47.39 10.64 18.72
N GLY A 155 46.64 11.39 19.52
CA GLY A 155 46.27 12.78 19.28
C GLY A 155 45.13 13.22 20.21
N SER A 156 45.38 13.58 21.46
CA SER A 156 45.51 14.98 21.93
C SER A 156 44.40 15.93 21.47
N GLY A 157 43.44 16.18 22.36
CA GLY A 157 42.42 17.22 22.21
C GLY A 157 41.75 17.54 23.54
N ARG A 158 42.46 18.26 24.43
CA ARG A 158 41.87 18.93 25.60
C ARG A 158 40.97 20.06 25.09
N GLY A 159 39.65 19.86 25.14
CA GLY A 159 38.64 20.91 24.98
C GLY A 159 38.12 21.38 26.34
N ARG A 160 38.26 22.68 26.59
CA ARG A 160 38.03 23.37 27.87
C ARG A 160 36.56 23.37 28.30
N SER A 161 36.38 23.29 29.60
CA SER A 161 35.22 23.73 30.36
C SER A 161 35.02 25.25 30.27
N VAL A 162 33.90 25.69 29.68
CA VAL A 162 33.28 27.03 29.82
C VAL A 162 31.79 26.85 29.45
N GLY A 163 30.77 27.29 30.17
CA GLY A 163 30.70 28.02 31.42
C GLY A 163 29.43 27.69 32.19
N GLN A 164 29.50 27.94 33.50
CA GLN A 164 28.35 28.05 34.38
C GLN A 164 27.43 29.18 33.89
N GLY A 165 26.24 28.84 33.41
CA GLY A 165 25.11 29.77 33.35
C GLY A 165 24.37 29.75 34.68
N ARG A 166 24.66 30.71 35.56
CA ARG A 166 23.91 30.98 36.79
C ARG A 166 22.51 31.51 36.45
N SER A 167 21.51 30.90 37.09
CA SER A 167 20.28 31.48 37.65
C SER A 167 19.84 32.88 37.21
N SER A 168 18.61 33.00 36.69
CA SER A 168 17.49 33.73 37.32
C SER A 168 16.40 34.04 36.29
N GLY A 169 15.21 33.49 36.53
CA GLY A 169 14.04 33.73 35.69
C GLY A 169 12.76 33.26 36.38
N ARG A 170 12.48 33.82 37.56
CA ARG A 170 11.15 33.77 38.18
C ARG A 170 10.18 34.54 37.27
N GLY A 171 9.57 33.84 36.32
CA GLY A 171 8.42 34.32 35.55
C GLY A 171 7.15 34.11 36.36
N ARG A 172 6.54 35.23 36.78
CA ARG A 172 5.34 35.29 37.60
C ARG A 172 4.14 34.63 36.91
N SER A 173 3.35 33.92 37.71
CA SER A 173 1.95 33.64 37.46
C SER A 173 1.12 34.94 37.48
N SER A 174 0.49 35.29 36.36
CA SER A 174 -0.67 36.18 36.33
C SER A 174 -1.32 36.14 34.95
N GLY A 175 -2.54 35.59 34.87
CA GLY A 175 -3.32 35.66 33.64
C GLY A 175 -4.55 34.74 33.62
N ARG A 176 -5.47 34.91 34.58
CA ARG A 176 -6.87 34.47 34.40
C ARG A 176 -7.45 35.23 33.19
N GLY A 177 -7.47 34.60 32.03
CA GLY A 177 -8.22 35.05 30.86
C GLY A 177 -9.65 34.55 30.96
N ARG A 178 -10.59 35.48 31.12
CA ARG A 178 -12.03 35.26 31.22
C ARG A 178 -12.59 34.60 29.96
N SER A 179 -13.51 33.68 30.17
CA SER A 179 -14.58 33.30 29.25
C SER A 179 -15.46 34.52 28.92
N ALA A 180 -15.64 34.81 27.63
CA ALA A 180 -16.85 35.37 27.01
C ALA A 180 -16.59 35.68 25.52
N GLY A 181 -17.42 35.13 24.64
CA GLY A 181 -17.39 35.48 23.22
C GLY A 181 -18.19 34.53 22.34
N ARG A 182 -19.50 34.42 22.57
CA ARG A 182 -20.44 33.96 21.53
C ARG A 182 -20.34 34.91 20.34
N GLY A 183 -19.89 34.40 19.19
CA GLY A 183 -20.02 35.06 17.90
C GLY A 183 -21.03 34.29 17.05
N SER A 184 -22.28 34.77 17.04
CA SER A 184 -23.30 34.33 16.10
C SER A 184 -23.03 34.88 14.70
N SER A 185 -23.29 34.04 13.70
CA SER A 185 -23.95 34.33 12.42
C SER A 185 -23.37 35.32 11.39
N ALA A 186 -23.43 34.83 10.15
CA ALA A 186 -23.74 35.53 8.90
C ALA A 186 -22.58 36.21 8.14
N GLY A 187 -22.28 35.61 6.98
CA GLY A 187 -21.50 36.21 5.91
C GLY A 187 -21.66 35.41 4.61
N ARG A 188 -22.85 35.51 3.98
CA ARG A 188 -23.01 35.16 2.56
C ARG A 188 -22.11 36.08 1.75
N GLY A 189 -21.12 35.51 1.06
CA GLY A 189 -20.33 36.20 0.04
C GLY A 189 -20.64 35.63 -1.34
N SER A 190 -21.72 36.11 -1.98
CA SER A 190 -21.84 36.02 -3.43
C SER A 190 -20.80 36.97 -4.04
N SER A 191 -19.92 36.46 -4.90
CA SER A 191 -19.22 37.31 -5.86
C SER A 191 -19.43 36.74 -7.26
N VAL A 192 -20.33 37.43 -7.96
CA VAL A 192 -20.48 37.41 -9.41
C VAL A 192 -19.29 38.18 -9.98
N GLY A 193 -18.49 37.52 -10.81
CA GLY A 193 -17.39 38.13 -11.56
C GLY A 193 -17.53 37.83 -13.05
N SER A 194 -18.47 38.53 -13.69
CA SER A 194 -18.52 38.69 -15.15
C SER A 194 -17.30 39.50 -15.61
N GLY A 195 -16.54 38.97 -16.57
CA GLY A 195 -15.28 39.56 -17.01
C GLY A 195 -14.86 39.16 -18.42
N ARG A 196 -15.65 39.60 -19.40
CA ARG A 196 -15.28 40.04 -20.75
C ARG A 196 -14.45 39.12 -21.67
N SER A 197 -15.14 38.71 -22.70
CA SER A 197 -14.71 38.36 -24.06
C SER A 197 -13.82 39.43 -24.72
N ALA A 198 -12.73 38.98 -25.33
CA ALA A 198 -12.16 39.49 -26.58
C ALA A 198 -11.76 38.24 -27.37
N GLY A 199 -12.22 37.95 -28.59
CA GLY A 199 -12.55 38.87 -29.67
C GLY A 199 -11.39 38.96 -30.65
N SER A 200 -11.11 37.87 -31.38
CA SER A 200 -10.40 37.94 -32.67
C SER A 200 -10.80 36.76 -33.54
N GLY A 201 -11.88 36.96 -34.29
CA GLY A 201 -12.20 36.13 -35.44
C GLY A 201 -11.23 36.43 -36.58
N ARG A 202 -10.78 35.38 -37.26
CA ARG A 202 -10.37 35.48 -38.66
C ARG A 202 -11.07 34.36 -39.43
N VAL A 203 -12.21 34.73 -40.00
CA VAL A 203 -12.88 33.99 -41.06
C VAL A 203 -12.17 34.35 -42.36
N VAL A 204 -11.65 33.36 -43.06
CA VAL A 204 -11.37 33.45 -44.50
C VAL A 204 -12.07 32.26 -45.14
N VAL A 205 -13.18 32.54 -45.81
CA VAL A 205 -13.83 31.64 -46.77
C VAL A 205 -13.63 32.27 -48.13
N ALA A 206 -13.01 31.54 -49.06
CA ALA A 206 -13.25 31.61 -50.50
C ALA A 206 -12.50 30.49 -51.27
N ALA A 207 -13.18 29.35 -51.43
CA ALA A 207 -13.45 28.65 -52.70
C ALA A 207 -12.27 28.23 -53.65
N PRO A 208 -12.51 27.49 -54.76
CA PRO A 208 -12.03 26.12 -54.88
C PRO A 208 -11.15 25.84 -56.12
N GLY A 209 -10.53 24.66 -56.14
CA GLY A 209 -10.13 23.97 -57.37
C GLY A 209 -8.71 24.26 -57.88
N ARG A 210 -7.87 23.22 -57.85
CA ARG A 210 -7.03 22.82 -58.99
C ARG A 210 -6.29 21.52 -58.71
N SER A 211 -6.69 20.52 -59.47
CA SER A 211 -5.86 19.40 -59.93
C SER A 211 -4.49 19.88 -60.43
N SER A 212 -3.44 19.14 -60.11
CA SER A 212 -2.35 18.75 -61.03
C SER A 212 -1.14 18.14 -60.31
N SER A 213 -0.78 16.93 -60.75
CA SER A 213 0.59 16.52 -61.07
C SER A 213 1.63 16.48 -59.94
N ARG A 214 1.72 15.35 -59.24
CA ARG A 214 2.90 14.97 -58.47
C ARG A 214 3.96 14.41 -59.43
N ILE A 215 4.79 15.31 -59.97
CA ILE A 215 6.05 14.96 -60.65
C ILE A 215 7.09 14.72 -59.56
N GLY A 216 7.60 13.49 -59.51
CA GLY A 216 8.76 13.13 -58.70
C GLY A 216 10.03 13.69 -59.34
N ILE A 217 10.74 14.54 -58.61
CA ILE A 217 12.09 14.98 -58.97
C ILE A 217 13.05 14.24 -58.05
N SER A 218 13.72 13.25 -58.63
CA SER A 218 14.93 12.63 -58.10
C SER A 218 16.12 13.54 -58.42
N THR A 219 16.75 14.10 -57.40
CA THR A 219 18.11 14.64 -57.49
C THR A 219 19.01 13.83 -56.58
N THR A 220 19.63 12.83 -57.19
CA THR A 220 20.84 12.16 -56.70
C THR A 220 22.03 13.08 -56.96
N GLY A 221 22.84 13.29 -55.92
CA GLY A 221 24.04 14.14 -56.01
C GLY A 221 24.88 14.03 -54.75
N ARG A 222 25.58 12.90 -54.56
CA ARG A 222 26.78 12.87 -53.71
C ARG A 222 27.76 11.81 -54.20
N THR A 223 28.73 12.31 -54.95
CA THR A 223 30.00 11.68 -55.29
C THR A 223 31.03 11.93 -54.19
N SER A 224 31.69 10.86 -53.72
CA SER A 224 33.10 10.83 -53.28
C SER A 224 33.37 9.39 -52.77
N TRP A 225 33.84 8.48 -53.61
CA TRP A 225 35.25 8.12 -53.82
C TRP A 225 35.96 7.63 -52.54
N GLY A 226 36.28 6.34 -52.54
CA GLY A 226 37.15 5.65 -51.56
C GLY A 226 37.16 4.13 -51.81
N PRO A 227 38.25 3.54 -52.37
CA PRO A 227 38.29 2.17 -52.87
C PRO A 227 38.92 1.16 -51.88
N GLY A 228 38.69 -0.13 -52.15
CA GLY A 228 39.36 -1.29 -51.52
C GLY A 228 38.38 -2.45 -51.40
N ASP A 229 38.29 -3.35 -52.38
CA ASP A 229 39.05 -4.62 -52.44
C ASP A 229 38.95 -5.42 -51.13
N SER A 230 38.59 -6.70 -51.06
CA SER A 230 38.37 -7.76 -52.03
C SER A 230 37.90 -9.00 -51.25
N ALA A 231 37.36 -9.99 -51.97
CA ALA A 231 36.99 -11.35 -51.54
C ALA A 231 35.68 -11.48 -50.74
N GLY A 232 34.63 -12.13 -51.21
CA GLY A 232 34.56 -13.27 -52.12
C GLY A 232 34.13 -14.51 -51.34
N ARG A 233 32.83 -14.84 -51.40
CA ARG A 233 32.29 -16.20 -51.29
C ARG A 233 30.81 -16.21 -51.65
N SER A 234 30.59 -16.47 -52.93
CA SER A 234 29.39 -17.07 -53.49
C SER A 234 29.29 -18.56 -53.11
N ILE A 235 28.12 -19.13 -53.41
CA ILE A 235 27.70 -20.55 -53.33
C ILE A 235 26.99 -20.86 -51.99
N GLY A 236 25.74 -21.33 -51.95
CA GLY A 236 24.94 -21.89 -53.03
C GLY A 236 23.46 -21.93 -52.68
N TRP A 237 22.69 -21.95 -53.75
CA TRP A 237 21.30 -22.36 -53.76
C TRP A 237 21.26 -23.87 -53.54
N SER A 238 20.45 -24.31 -52.58
CA SER A 238 20.06 -25.71 -52.48
C SER A 238 18.55 -25.75 -52.33
N ASP A 239 17.92 -26.17 -53.43
CA ASP A 239 16.62 -26.79 -53.48
C ASP A 239 16.44 -27.78 -52.33
N GLY A 240 15.26 -27.74 -51.70
CA GLY A 240 14.96 -28.66 -50.62
C GLY A 240 13.49 -28.67 -50.23
N GLY A 241 12.73 -29.56 -50.88
CA GLY A 241 11.79 -30.39 -50.13
C GLY A 241 10.36 -29.89 -50.02
N ASN A 242 9.63 -30.08 -51.12
CA ASN A 242 8.21 -30.44 -51.11
C ASN A 242 7.92 -31.52 -50.06
N THR A 243 7.21 -31.18 -48.99
CA THR A 243 6.41 -32.14 -48.23
C THR A 243 5.02 -31.58 -48.01
N GLY A 244 4.12 -31.92 -48.93
CA GLY A 244 2.69 -31.87 -48.70
C GLY A 244 2.33 -32.65 -47.44
N ARG A 245 1.79 -31.95 -46.44
CA ARG A 245 1.04 -32.57 -45.35
C ARG A 245 -0.34 -31.92 -45.31
N ASN A 246 -1.31 -32.78 -45.62
CA ASN A 246 -2.75 -32.62 -45.44
C ASN A 246 -3.12 -31.80 -44.21
N ALA A 247 -3.55 -30.56 -44.42
CA ALA A 247 -4.28 -29.77 -43.43
C ALA A 247 -5.78 -30.10 -43.53
N SER A 248 -6.15 -31.32 -43.14
CA SER A 248 -7.54 -31.67 -42.90
C SER A 248 -8.03 -30.94 -41.65
N SER A 249 -8.81 -29.88 -41.89
CA SER A 249 -10.04 -29.54 -41.16
C SER A 249 -10.10 -30.00 -39.69
N MET A 250 -9.45 -29.26 -38.79
CA MET A 250 -9.91 -29.16 -37.40
C MET A 250 -10.51 -27.77 -37.18
N LYS A 251 -11.81 -27.69 -37.47
CA LYS A 251 -12.71 -26.61 -37.08
C LYS A 251 -12.87 -26.63 -35.54
N LYS A 252 -11.84 -26.19 -34.81
CA LYS A 252 -11.93 -25.94 -33.37
C LYS A 252 -12.90 -24.78 -33.16
N ARG A 253 -14.16 -25.12 -32.88
CA ARG A 253 -15.14 -24.21 -32.27
C ARG A 253 -14.54 -23.70 -30.96
N ARG A 254 -13.95 -22.51 -31.01
CA ARG A 254 -13.57 -21.74 -29.83
C ARG A 254 -14.88 -21.22 -29.24
N VAL A 255 -15.47 -21.99 -28.33
CA VAL A 255 -16.60 -21.54 -27.51
C VAL A 255 -16.03 -20.49 -26.56
N ILE A 256 -16.30 -19.23 -26.87
CA ILE A 256 -15.97 -18.09 -26.03
C ILE A 256 -16.90 -18.18 -24.81
N HIS A 257 -16.42 -18.77 -23.73
CA HIS A 257 -17.10 -18.76 -22.43
C HIS A 257 -16.84 -17.38 -21.81
N SER A 258 -17.70 -16.42 -22.12
CA SER A 258 -17.55 -15.00 -21.73
C SER A 258 -18.36 -14.62 -20.47
N SER A 259 -18.80 -15.57 -19.65
CA SER A 259 -19.77 -15.28 -18.57
C SER A 259 -19.46 -15.88 -17.20
N SER A 260 -18.29 -16.50 -16.97
CA SER A 260 -18.04 -17.20 -15.69
C SER A 260 -17.09 -16.47 -14.72
N ASP A 261 -16.36 -15.44 -15.18
CA ASP A 261 -15.34 -14.77 -14.36
C ASP A 261 -15.94 -13.74 -13.37
N GLU A 262 -17.16 -13.24 -13.62
CA GLU A 262 -17.83 -12.32 -12.70
C GLU A 262 -18.37 -13.03 -11.45
N ASP A 263 -18.82 -14.27 -11.56
CA ASP A 263 -19.35 -15.05 -10.43
C ASP A 263 -18.24 -15.47 -9.47
N GLU A 264 -17.06 -15.84 -9.99
CA GLU A 264 -15.90 -16.19 -9.16
C GLU A 264 -15.34 -14.96 -8.41
N SER A 265 -15.38 -13.79 -9.06
CA SER A 265 -15.02 -12.50 -8.44
C SER A 265 -15.98 -12.08 -7.33
N GLN A 266 -17.27 -12.41 -7.41
CA GLN A 266 -18.24 -12.13 -6.36
C GLN A 266 -18.06 -13.05 -5.14
N ALA A 267 -17.75 -14.33 -5.38
CA ALA A 267 -17.46 -15.29 -4.31
C ALA A 267 -16.20 -14.92 -3.49
N GLN A 268 -15.15 -14.46 -4.17
CA GLN A 268 -13.93 -14.00 -3.49
C GLN A 268 -14.18 -12.72 -2.67
N ARG A 269 -14.98 -11.78 -3.19
CA ARG A 269 -15.34 -10.54 -2.48
C ARG A 269 -16.19 -10.82 -1.24
N SER A 270 -17.09 -11.82 -1.27
CA SER A 270 -17.89 -12.19 -0.11
C SER A 270 -17.02 -12.81 1.00
N CYS A 271 -16.06 -13.68 0.64
CA CYS A 271 -15.13 -14.26 1.62
C CYS A 271 -14.29 -13.20 2.35
N ILE A 272 -13.78 -12.19 1.64
CA ILE A 272 -12.97 -11.13 2.25
C ILE A 272 -13.83 -10.26 3.19
N ALA A 273 -15.07 -9.94 2.79
CA ALA A 273 -15.98 -9.18 3.64
C ALA A 273 -16.33 -9.94 4.94
N SER A 274 -16.61 -11.25 4.85
CA SER A 274 -16.88 -12.09 6.02
C SER A 274 -15.67 -12.21 6.95
N GLN A 275 -14.44 -12.25 6.41
CA GLN A 275 -13.23 -12.26 7.23
C GLN A 275 -12.96 -10.93 7.93
N ALA A 276 -13.32 -9.80 7.33
CA ALA A 276 -13.18 -8.48 7.96
C ALA A 276 -14.15 -8.32 9.14
N GLU A 277 -15.41 -8.74 8.99
CA GLU A 277 -16.41 -8.69 10.06
C GLU A 277 -16.01 -9.58 11.26
N GLY A 278 -15.40 -10.75 11.02
CA GLY A 278 -14.91 -11.63 12.08
C GLY A 278 -13.70 -11.10 12.87
N ARG A 279 -12.93 -10.14 12.35
CA ARG A 279 -11.81 -9.53 13.08
C ARG A 279 -12.29 -8.47 14.07
N ASP A 280 -13.31 -7.70 13.69
CA ASP A 280 -13.89 -6.68 14.57
C ASP A 280 -14.61 -7.30 15.76
N THR A 281 -15.30 -8.43 15.58
CA THR A 281 -15.94 -9.16 16.69
C THR A 281 -14.93 -9.72 17.68
N ARG A 282 -13.85 -10.36 17.22
CA ARG A 282 -12.78 -10.85 18.11
C ARG A 282 -12.10 -9.71 18.88
N ARG A 283 -11.91 -8.55 18.25
CA ARG A 283 -11.33 -7.39 18.92
C ARG A 283 -12.26 -6.85 20.02
N LEU A 284 -13.58 -6.93 19.83
CA LEU A 284 -14.56 -6.59 20.85
C LEU A 284 -14.56 -7.61 22.01
N GLU A 285 -14.50 -8.92 21.73
CA GLU A 285 -14.42 -9.96 22.77
C GLU A 285 -13.17 -9.80 23.65
N ILE A 286 -12.02 -9.45 23.06
CA ILE A 286 -10.79 -9.17 23.81
C ILE A 286 -10.96 -7.92 24.69
N LEU A 287 -11.67 -6.89 24.22
CA LEU A 287 -11.92 -5.69 25.02
C LEU A 287 -12.92 -5.95 26.16
N GLU A 288 -13.96 -6.76 25.93
CA GLU A 288 -14.92 -7.15 26.96
C GLU A 288 -14.29 -8.00 28.06
N THR A 289 -13.43 -8.96 27.69
CA THR A 289 -12.68 -9.78 28.67
C THR A 289 -11.70 -8.93 29.49
N ASN A 290 -11.00 -7.98 28.86
CA ASN A 290 -10.14 -7.04 29.58
C ASN A 290 -10.93 -6.11 30.52
N LEU A 291 -12.13 -5.67 30.13
CA LEU A 291 -12.97 -4.87 31.03
C LEU A 291 -13.52 -5.70 32.20
N SER A 292 -13.90 -6.96 31.97
CA SER A 292 -14.38 -7.85 33.02
C SER A 292 -13.30 -8.09 34.10
N THR A 293 -12.07 -8.37 33.68
CA THR A 293 -10.94 -8.56 34.60
C THR A 293 -10.62 -7.30 35.40
N ILE A 294 -10.72 -6.11 34.79
CA ILE A 294 -10.57 -4.84 35.53
C ILE A 294 -11.67 -4.69 36.59
N VAL A 295 -12.92 -4.99 36.28
CA VAL A 295 -14.02 -4.90 37.26
C VAL A 295 -13.84 -5.89 38.41
N GLU A 296 -13.44 -7.13 38.13
CA GLU A 296 -13.16 -8.14 39.15
C GLU A 296 -12.02 -7.72 40.09
N THR A 297 -10.93 -7.17 39.54
CA THR A 297 -9.82 -6.67 40.36
C THR A 297 -10.25 -5.50 41.25
N GLN A 298 -11.10 -4.59 40.77
CA GLN A 298 -11.64 -3.52 41.61
C GLN A 298 -12.55 -4.02 42.73
N LEU A 299 -13.40 -5.02 42.49
CA LEU A 299 -14.24 -5.63 43.52
C LEU A 299 -13.38 -6.35 44.58
N SER A 300 -12.32 -7.05 44.15
CA SER A 300 -11.37 -7.69 45.06
C SER A 300 -10.66 -6.68 45.96
N LEU A 301 -10.20 -5.55 45.40
CA LEU A 301 -9.57 -4.48 46.16
C LEU A 301 -10.55 -3.84 47.16
N LYS A 302 -11.81 -3.63 46.76
CA LYS A 302 -12.83 -3.09 47.65
C LYS A 302 -13.08 -3.99 48.85
N LYS A 303 -13.21 -5.30 48.63
CA LYS A 303 -13.37 -6.29 49.71
C LYS A 303 -12.19 -6.28 50.69
N LYS A 304 -10.95 -6.20 50.18
CA LYS A 304 -9.75 -6.09 51.04
C LYS A 304 -9.77 -4.81 51.87
N LEU A 305 -10.34 -3.71 51.36
CA LEU A 305 -10.45 -2.46 52.09
C LEU A 305 -11.45 -2.60 53.25
N ASP A 306 -12.61 -3.22 53.00
CA ASP A 306 -13.63 -3.49 54.00
C ASP A 306 -13.07 -4.39 55.13
N ASP A 307 -12.31 -5.44 54.78
CA ASP A 307 -11.64 -6.34 55.76
C ASP A 307 -10.61 -5.58 56.64
N ILE A 308 -9.91 -4.58 56.09
CA ILE A 308 -8.95 -3.74 56.82
C ILE A 308 -9.69 -2.79 57.77
N GLU A 309 -10.80 -2.20 57.35
CA GLU A 309 -11.63 -1.34 58.21
C GLU A 309 -12.21 -2.13 59.39
N GLU A 310 -12.71 -3.34 59.15
CA GLU A 310 -13.21 -4.22 60.20
C GLU A 310 -12.10 -4.60 61.19
N SER A 311 -10.91 -4.95 60.69
CA SER A 311 -9.72 -5.22 61.51
C SER A 311 -9.33 -4.02 62.39
N ARG A 312 -9.39 -2.79 61.85
CA ARG A 312 -9.14 -1.56 62.61
C ARG A 312 -10.15 -1.33 63.73
N THR A 313 -11.44 -1.59 63.48
CA THR A 313 -12.47 -1.43 64.53
C THR A 313 -12.26 -2.40 65.68
N LEU A 314 -11.85 -3.64 65.38
CA LEU A 314 -11.51 -4.65 66.38
C LEU A 314 -10.26 -4.29 67.17
N GLU A 315 -9.23 -3.76 66.52
CA GLU A 315 -7.99 -3.34 67.16
C GLU A 315 -8.20 -2.10 68.05
N SER A 316 -9.03 -1.15 67.60
CA SER A 316 -9.44 0.01 68.41
C SER A 316 -10.26 -0.40 69.64
N ALA A 317 -11.10 -1.43 69.54
CA ALA A 317 -11.82 -1.99 70.69
C ALA A 317 -10.87 -2.69 71.68
N ARG A 318 -9.76 -3.27 71.18
CA ARG A 318 -8.73 -3.94 72.00
C ARG A 318 -7.82 -2.97 72.76
N MET A 319 -7.49 -1.83 72.16
CA MET A 319 -6.53 -0.86 72.72
C MET A 319 -7.14 0.10 73.75
N GLY A 320 -8.46 0.06 73.98
CA GLY A 320 -9.19 0.97 74.86
C GLY A 320 -8.89 0.90 76.37
N ASN A 321 -7.92 0.10 76.85
CA ASN A 321 -7.70 -0.12 78.28
C ASN A 321 -6.30 0.19 78.83
N ALA A 322 -5.32 0.60 78.03
CA ALA A 322 -3.97 0.84 78.56
C ALA A 322 -3.15 1.85 77.75
N VAL A 323 -3.49 3.15 77.81
CA VAL A 323 -2.54 4.19 77.39
C VAL A 323 -2.51 5.35 78.39
N SER A 324 -1.36 5.48 79.03
CA SER A 324 -0.94 6.58 79.89
C SER A 324 -0.97 7.92 79.14
N LYS A 325 -1.59 8.94 79.74
CA LYS A 325 -1.86 10.30 79.18
C LYS A 325 -0.63 11.13 78.77
N GLY A 326 0.59 10.63 78.90
CA GLY A 326 1.83 11.41 78.75
C GLY A 326 2.33 11.64 77.33
N ASP A 327 2.25 10.63 76.45
CA ASP A 327 2.91 10.65 75.13
C ASP A 327 1.97 10.93 73.93
N ALA A 328 0.66 10.92 74.14
CA ALA A 328 -0.36 11.06 73.08
C ALA A 328 -0.27 12.37 72.27
N ARG A 329 0.21 13.48 72.87
CA ARG A 329 0.17 14.80 72.22
C ARG A 329 1.15 15.00 71.06
N ARG A 330 2.17 14.15 70.89
CA ARG A 330 3.11 14.24 69.75
C ARG A 330 2.69 13.41 68.54
N GLU A 331 1.89 12.37 68.73
CA GLU A 331 1.40 11.52 67.62
C GLU A 331 0.15 12.10 66.94
N ASP A 332 -0.68 12.86 67.67
CA ASP A 332 -1.91 13.48 67.14
C ASP A 332 -1.66 14.38 65.92
N GLY A 333 -0.58 15.19 65.94
CA GLY A 333 -0.23 16.07 64.82
C GLY A 333 0.33 15.36 63.58
N SER A 334 0.75 14.10 63.69
CA SER A 334 1.15 13.27 62.55
C SER A 334 -0.08 12.68 61.86
N PHE A 335 -1.05 12.23 62.67
CA PHE A 335 -2.30 11.66 62.18
C PHE A 335 -3.15 12.69 61.44
N GLU A 336 -3.32 13.89 61.98
CA GLU A 336 -4.08 14.95 61.31
C GLU A 336 -3.48 15.34 59.94
N ARG A 337 -2.15 15.35 59.82
CA ARG A 337 -1.48 15.63 58.53
C ARG A 337 -1.76 14.54 57.51
N ARG A 338 -1.72 13.27 57.93
CA ARG A 338 -2.04 12.14 57.06
C ARG A 338 -3.53 12.13 56.67
N LEU A 339 -4.42 12.55 57.56
CA LEU A 339 -5.85 12.68 57.26
C LEU A 339 -6.09 13.75 56.17
N ARG A 340 -5.46 14.92 56.29
CA ARG A 340 -5.55 15.97 55.25
C ARG A 340 -4.99 15.52 53.91
N GLN A 341 -3.87 14.79 53.89
CA GLN A 341 -3.32 14.21 52.65
C GLN A 341 -4.31 13.25 51.99
N LEU A 342 -4.94 12.36 52.77
CA LEU A 342 -5.96 11.45 52.25
C LEU A 342 -7.22 12.18 51.76
N GLU A 343 -7.60 13.29 52.40
CA GLU A 343 -8.70 14.15 51.93
C GLU A 343 -8.35 14.84 50.60
N GLU A 344 -7.13 15.35 50.45
CA GLU A 344 -6.62 15.94 49.21
C GLU A 344 -6.58 14.91 48.07
N GLU A 345 -6.03 13.72 48.31
CA GLU A 345 -6.00 12.60 47.36
C GLU A 345 -7.42 12.15 46.96
N ASN A 346 -8.37 12.11 47.90
CA ASN A 346 -9.76 11.79 47.59
C ASN A 346 -10.43 12.85 46.72
N VAL A 347 -10.09 14.13 46.89
CA VAL A 347 -10.60 15.21 46.03
C VAL A 347 -10.04 15.08 44.62
N GLU A 348 -8.74 14.78 44.48
CA GLU A 348 -8.11 14.51 43.18
C GLU A 348 -8.75 13.31 42.48
N TYR A 349 -8.92 12.19 43.18
CA TYR A 349 -9.58 11.01 42.63
C TYR A 349 -11.02 11.27 42.16
N ARG A 350 -11.78 12.13 42.86
CA ARG A 350 -13.13 12.51 42.41
C ARG A 350 -13.09 13.31 41.11
N ARG A 351 -12.13 14.23 40.97
CA ARG A 351 -11.94 14.99 39.71
C ARG A 351 -11.56 14.07 38.57
N ASP A 352 -10.58 13.20 38.76
CA ASP A 352 -10.15 12.24 37.73
C ASP A 352 -11.30 11.31 37.29
N LYS A 353 -12.16 10.93 38.24
CA LYS A 353 -13.37 10.14 37.96
C LYS A 353 -14.40 10.92 37.13
N GLU A 354 -14.54 12.22 37.35
CA GLU A 354 -15.40 13.10 36.55
C GLU A 354 -14.83 13.29 35.15
N ASP A 355 -13.54 13.61 35.02
CA ASP A 355 -12.82 13.72 33.76
C ASP A 355 -12.93 12.43 32.92
N PHE A 356 -12.83 11.26 33.57
CA PHE A 356 -13.00 9.98 32.89
C PHE A 356 -14.43 9.75 32.41
N LYS A 357 -15.44 10.22 33.15
CA LYS A 357 -16.84 10.16 32.70
C LYS A 357 -17.07 11.08 31.51
N GLU A 358 -16.53 12.30 31.53
CA GLU A 358 -16.65 13.24 30.42
C GLU A 358 -16.02 12.68 29.15
N LYS A 359 -14.78 12.17 29.23
CA LYS A 359 -14.11 11.49 28.10
C LYS A 359 -14.89 10.28 27.59
N LYS A 360 -15.56 9.55 28.48
CA LYS A 360 -16.40 8.41 28.10
C LYS A 360 -17.64 8.86 27.33
N GLU A 361 -18.27 9.99 27.69
CA GLU A 361 -19.40 10.54 26.95
C GLU A 361 -18.96 11.17 25.61
N GLU A 362 -17.81 11.85 25.58
CA GLU A 362 -17.19 12.35 24.34
C GLU A 362 -16.95 11.21 23.34
N PHE A 363 -16.34 10.10 23.80
CA PHE A 363 -16.10 8.94 22.95
C PHE A 363 -17.39 8.27 22.45
N LYS A 364 -18.48 8.33 23.22
CA LYS A 364 -19.79 7.83 22.77
C LYS A 364 -20.38 8.70 21.65
N LEU A 365 -20.28 10.03 21.78
CA LEU A 365 -20.73 10.97 20.75
C LEU A 365 -19.90 10.79 19.46
N GLU A 366 -18.57 10.75 19.57
CA GLU A 366 -17.68 10.50 18.43
C GLU A 366 -18.02 9.17 17.73
N ARG A 367 -18.30 8.12 18.51
CA ARG A 367 -18.74 6.83 17.95
C ARG A 367 -20.08 6.90 17.24
N GLN A 368 -21.00 7.75 17.71
CA GLN A 368 -22.29 7.96 17.08
C GLN A 368 -22.13 8.75 15.76
N ASP A 369 -21.32 9.80 15.76
CA ASP A 369 -21.01 10.60 14.58
C ASP A 369 -20.35 9.72 13.50
N PHE A 370 -19.37 8.89 13.89
CA PHE A 370 -18.74 7.94 12.98
C PHE A 370 -19.74 6.93 12.37
N ARG A 371 -20.76 6.51 13.12
CA ARG A 371 -21.83 5.63 12.58
C ARG A 371 -22.69 6.37 11.56
N GLN A 372 -23.03 7.63 11.82
CA GLN A 372 -23.83 8.45 10.90
C GLN A 372 -23.04 8.76 9.62
N GLU A 373 -21.78 9.18 9.75
CA GLU A 373 -20.88 9.42 8.62
C GLU A 373 -20.70 8.15 7.77
N LYS A 374 -20.49 7.00 8.40
CA LYS A 374 -20.42 5.70 7.70
C LYS A 374 -21.72 5.39 6.94
N GLN A 375 -22.88 5.72 7.49
CA GLN A 375 -24.17 5.52 6.80
C GLN A 375 -24.33 6.46 5.63
N TYR A 376 -23.95 7.73 5.78
CA TYR A 376 -23.97 8.73 4.72
C TYR A 376 -23.07 8.32 3.54
N LEU A 377 -21.81 7.99 3.81
CA LEU A 377 -20.86 7.51 2.79
C LEU A 377 -21.36 6.24 2.08
N LYS A 378 -22.06 5.34 2.80
CA LYS A 378 -22.65 4.15 2.20
C LYS A 378 -23.80 4.48 1.24
N GLN A 379 -24.59 5.51 1.53
CA GLN A 379 -25.67 5.97 0.65
C GLN A 379 -25.09 6.67 -0.59
N ASP A 380 -24.12 7.56 -0.42
CA ASP A 380 -23.45 8.25 -1.53
C ASP A 380 -22.80 7.24 -2.49
N LEU A 381 -22.07 6.26 -1.96
CA LEU A 381 -21.44 5.22 -2.77
C LEU A 381 -22.47 4.32 -3.49
N LYS A 382 -23.67 4.16 -2.92
CA LYS A 382 -24.77 3.45 -3.59
C LYS A 382 -25.32 4.28 -4.76
N GLN A 383 -25.49 5.58 -4.58
CA GLN A 383 -25.95 6.49 -5.64
C GLN A 383 -24.95 6.55 -6.79
N GLU A 384 -23.66 6.73 -6.49
CA GLU A 384 -22.59 6.77 -7.49
C GLU A 384 -22.53 5.45 -8.31
N LYS A 385 -22.71 4.30 -7.66
CA LYS A 385 -22.81 3.00 -8.37
C LYS A 385 -24.02 2.91 -9.29
N GLU A 386 -25.16 3.46 -8.90
CA GLU A 386 -26.36 3.49 -9.74
C GLU A 386 -26.18 4.43 -10.95
N GLU A 387 -25.51 5.56 -10.76
CA GLU A 387 -25.14 6.48 -11.85
C GLU A 387 -24.19 5.82 -12.85
N LEU A 388 -23.13 5.19 -12.37
CA LEU A 388 -22.19 4.44 -13.22
C LEU A 388 -22.88 3.29 -13.98
N ARG A 389 -23.89 2.64 -13.37
CA ARG A 389 -24.68 1.63 -14.05
C ARG A 389 -25.49 2.23 -15.21
N LYS A 390 -26.14 3.38 -15.00
CA LYS A 390 -26.88 4.09 -16.05
C LYS A 390 -25.95 4.54 -17.17
N GLU A 391 -24.79 5.09 -16.84
CA GLU A 391 -23.78 5.51 -17.83
C GLU A 391 -23.30 4.32 -18.68
N ARG A 392 -23.01 3.17 -18.05
CA ARG A 392 -22.65 1.94 -18.78
C ARG A 392 -23.76 1.46 -19.71
N GLU A 393 -25.02 1.57 -19.31
CA GLU A 393 -26.16 1.22 -20.15
C GLU A 393 -26.29 2.16 -21.36
N VAL A 394 -26.04 3.46 -21.20
CA VAL A 394 -25.99 4.42 -22.30
C VAL A 394 -24.87 4.08 -23.28
N LEU A 395 -23.65 3.87 -22.78
CA LEU A 395 -22.50 3.50 -23.62
C LEU A 395 -22.72 2.17 -24.36
N ARG A 396 -23.47 1.23 -23.75
CA ARG A 396 -23.84 -0.01 -24.42
C ARG A 396 -24.76 0.24 -25.61
N LYS A 397 -25.79 1.09 -25.46
CA LYS A 397 -26.71 1.46 -26.55
C LYS A 397 -25.98 2.18 -27.67
N GLU A 398 -25.14 3.16 -27.33
CA GLU A 398 -24.34 3.89 -28.32
C GLU A 398 -23.41 2.95 -29.11
N ARG A 399 -22.80 1.96 -28.44
CA ARG A 399 -22.01 0.92 -29.13
C ARG A 399 -22.84 0.03 -30.04
N GLU A 400 -24.09 -0.27 -29.69
CA GLU A 400 -25.01 -1.05 -30.52
C GLU A 400 -25.44 -0.24 -31.76
N GLU A 401 -25.76 1.05 -31.60
CA GLU A 401 -26.07 2.00 -32.69
C GLU A 401 -24.89 2.14 -33.66
N LEU A 402 -23.68 2.36 -33.16
CA LEU A 402 -22.47 2.41 -34.00
C LEU A 402 -22.21 1.09 -34.73
N ARG A 403 -22.65 -0.04 -34.17
CA ARG A 403 -22.55 -1.35 -34.82
C ARG A 403 -23.51 -1.43 -36.01
N GLN A 404 -24.75 -0.96 -35.83
CA GLN A 404 -25.76 -0.91 -36.88
C GLN A 404 -25.33 0.02 -38.02
N GLU A 405 -24.87 1.23 -37.70
CA GLU A 405 -24.37 2.20 -38.68
C GLU A 405 -23.21 1.61 -39.51
N ARG A 406 -22.28 0.90 -38.86
CA ARG A 406 -21.19 0.20 -39.56
C ARG A 406 -21.69 -0.92 -40.49
N GLU A 407 -22.78 -1.60 -40.13
CA GLU A 407 -23.38 -2.62 -40.98
C GLU A 407 -24.11 -2.00 -42.17
N GLU A 408 -24.82 -0.90 -41.98
CA GLU A 408 -25.45 -0.12 -43.05
C GLU A 408 -24.40 0.38 -44.06
N LEU A 409 -23.30 0.97 -43.59
CA LEU A 409 -22.20 1.40 -44.44
C LEU A 409 -21.56 0.23 -45.22
N ARG A 410 -21.49 -0.97 -44.62
CA ARG A 410 -21.02 -2.17 -45.33
C ARG A 410 -21.99 -2.57 -46.43
N GLN A 411 -23.30 -2.53 -46.18
CA GLN A 411 -24.31 -2.85 -47.18
C GLN A 411 -24.31 -1.82 -48.31
N GLU A 412 -24.20 -0.53 -48.00
CA GLU A 412 -24.10 0.54 -49.00
C GLU A 412 -22.85 0.37 -49.87
N LYS A 413 -21.69 0.05 -49.26
CA LYS A 413 -20.47 -0.27 -50.00
C LYS A 413 -20.67 -1.43 -50.98
N ILE A 414 -21.36 -2.50 -50.57
CA ILE A 414 -21.69 -3.64 -51.44
C ILE A 414 -22.61 -3.19 -52.59
N ARG A 415 -23.62 -2.35 -52.32
CA ARG A 415 -24.51 -1.80 -53.37
C ARG A 415 -23.75 -0.95 -54.39
N ILE A 416 -22.87 -0.06 -53.93
CA ILE A 416 -22.03 0.76 -54.82
C ILE A 416 -21.14 -0.13 -55.69
N GLN A 417 -20.54 -1.18 -55.10
CA GLN A 417 -19.73 -2.15 -55.86
C GLN A 417 -20.54 -2.87 -56.93
N ALA A 418 -21.79 -3.26 -56.65
CA ALA A 418 -22.68 -3.87 -57.63
C ALA A 418 -23.00 -2.92 -58.80
N ILE A 419 -23.34 -1.66 -58.51
CA ILE A 419 -23.60 -0.63 -59.53
C ILE A 419 -22.36 -0.39 -60.40
N LEU A 420 -21.16 -0.41 -59.83
CA LEU A 420 -19.93 -0.25 -60.59
C LEU A 420 -19.67 -1.44 -61.54
N LEU A 421 -20.02 -2.66 -61.13
CA LEU A 421 -19.92 -3.85 -61.99
C LEU A 421 -20.92 -3.77 -63.14
N GLU A 422 -22.18 -3.43 -62.87
CA GLU A 422 -23.22 -3.25 -63.91
C GLU A 422 -22.82 -2.18 -64.93
N ASN A 423 -22.28 -1.04 -64.46
CA ASN A 423 -21.77 0.00 -65.36
C ASN A 423 -20.58 -0.47 -66.20
N ALA A 424 -19.74 -1.37 -65.68
CA ALA A 424 -18.63 -1.93 -66.44
C ALA A 424 -19.13 -2.89 -67.53
N GLU A 425 -20.16 -3.69 -67.22
CA GLU A 425 -20.84 -4.56 -68.20
C GLU A 425 -21.47 -3.73 -69.32
N LEU A 426 -22.26 -2.69 -68.99
CA LEU A 426 -22.85 -1.79 -69.98
C LEU A 426 -21.81 -1.10 -70.87
N ARG A 427 -20.67 -0.69 -70.30
CA ARG A 427 -19.55 -0.13 -71.11
C ARG A 427 -19.01 -1.15 -72.09
N SER A 428 -18.85 -2.41 -71.67
CA SER A 428 -18.38 -3.48 -72.54
C SER A 428 -19.37 -3.79 -73.68
N GLU A 429 -20.68 -3.72 -73.41
CA GLU A 429 -21.72 -3.88 -74.43
C GLU A 429 -21.69 -2.75 -75.47
N ILE A 430 -21.54 -1.50 -75.03
CA ILE A 430 -21.41 -0.34 -75.92
C ILE A 430 -20.17 -0.48 -76.81
N GLU A 431 -19.04 -0.92 -76.26
CA GLU A 431 -17.82 -1.16 -77.03
C GLU A 431 -18.00 -2.26 -78.09
N VAL A 432 -18.71 -3.34 -77.77
CA VAL A 432 -19.09 -4.38 -78.75
C VAL A 432 -20.01 -3.80 -79.82
N GLY A 433 -21.03 -3.05 -79.45
CA GLY A 433 -21.95 -2.39 -80.38
C GLY A 433 -21.24 -1.45 -81.36
N ASN A 434 -20.32 -0.62 -80.85
CA ASN A 434 -19.51 0.28 -81.67
C ASN A 434 -18.62 -0.47 -82.67
N ARG A 435 -18.02 -1.59 -82.28
CA ARG A 435 -17.25 -2.45 -83.20
C ARG A 435 -18.12 -3.02 -84.32
N MET A 436 -19.34 -3.43 -84.00
CA MET A 436 -20.28 -3.97 -85.01
C MET A 436 -20.73 -2.91 -86.02
N ILE A 437 -20.91 -1.67 -85.59
CA ILE A 437 -21.28 -0.55 -86.48
C ILE A 437 -20.11 -0.20 -87.42
N GLY A 438 -18.89 -0.11 -86.89
CA GLY A 438 -17.70 0.24 -87.69
C GLY A 438 -17.30 -0.79 -88.76
N HIS A 439 -17.88 -2.00 -88.76
CA HIS A 439 -17.68 -2.99 -89.83
C HIS A 439 -18.70 -2.89 -90.98
N ARG A 440 -19.75 -2.06 -90.85
CA ARG A 440 -20.77 -1.89 -91.90
C ARG A 440 -20.55 -0.68 -92.81
N GLU A 441 -19.67 0.24 -92.41
CA GLU A 441 -19.17 1.34 -93.24
C GLU A 441 -17.94 0.88 -94.02
#